data_AF-H0AEL3-F1
#
_entry.id   AF-H0AEL3-F1
#
_cell.length_a   1.000
_cell.length_b   1.000
_cell.length_c   1.000
_cell.angle_alpha   90.00
_cell.angle_beta   90.00
_cell.angle_gamma   90.00
#
_symmetry.space_group_name_H-M   'P 1'
#
loop_
_entity.id
_entity.type
_entity.pdbx_description
1 polymer ?
#
loop_
_entity_poly.entity_id
_entity_poly.type
_entity_poly.pdbx_seq_one_letter_code
_entity_poly.pdbx_strand_id
1 'polypeptide(L)'
;MSFTEAIEKAVEESEDRNFKESLDLIINFRDVDLSDPNNRFNEDFKLPYQADESIKVAVIGESIINNADNADRIINKDELEEFFDEPSNAKDLAEEFSFLIAEASYDA
;
A
#
# COMPACT_ATOMS: atom_id res chain seq x y z
N MET A 1 -0.88 8.74 -30.04
CA MET A 1 -1.79 8.50 -28.92
C MET A 1 -1.15 9.11 -27.69
N SER A 2 -1.82 10.08 -27.08
CA SER A 2 -1.42 10.65 -25.80
C SER A 2 -1.76 9.69 -24.66
N PHE A 3 -1.23 9.94 -23.47
CA PHE A 3 -1.55 9.15 -22.28
C PHE A 3 -3.05 9.19 -21.95
N THR A 4 -3.67 10.36 -22.04
CA THR A 4 -5.12 10.54 -21.83
C THR A 4 -5.94 9.77 -22.86
N GLU A 5 -5.57 9.84 -24.14
CA GLU A 5 -6.24 9.09 -25.22
C GLU A 5 -6.14 7.57 -25.02
N ALA A 6 -5.01 7.09 -24.49
CA ALA A 6 -4.82 5.67 -24.20
C ALA A 6 -5.72 5.21 -23.04
N ILE A 7 -5.88 6.03 -22.00
CA ILE A 7 -6.78 5.74 -20.87
C ILE A 7 -8.23 5.73 -21.32
N GLU A 8 -8.68 6.77 -22.04
CA GLU A 8 -10.06 6.85 -22.55
C GLU A 8 -10.41 5.63 -23.39
N LYS A 9 -9.52 5.26 -24.31
CA LYS A 9 -9.70 4.07 -25.14
C LYS A 9 -9.77 2.78 -24.32
N ALA A 10 -8.93 2.63 -23.29
CA ALA A 10 -8.95 1.45 -22.43
C ALA A 10 -10.28 1.29 -21.67
N VAL A 11 -10.86 2.41 -21.22
CA VAL A 11 -12.17 2.42 -20.55
C VAL A 11 -13.31 2.19 -21.55
N GLU A 12 -13.22 2.70 -22.78
CA GLU A 12 -14.24 2.46 -23.81
C GLU A 12 -14.24 1.02 -24.33
N GLU A 13 -13.08 0.37 -24.38
CA GLU A 13 -12.94 -1.03 -24.82
C GLU A 13 -13.26 -2.05 -23.73
N SER A 14 -13.40 -1.64 -22.46
CA SER A 14 -13.76 -2.53 -21.37
C SER A 14 -15.23 -2.94 -21.42
N GLU A 15 -15.52 -4.20 -21.06
CA GLU A 15 -16.90 -4.67 -20.93
C GLU A 15 -17.53 -4.16 -19.64
N ASP A 16 -18.84 -3.85 -19.68
CA ASP A 16 -19.56 -3.43 -18.48
C ASP A 16 -19.50 -4.49 -17.36
N ARG A 17 -19.23 -4.03 -16.14
CA ARG A 17 -19.21 -4.84 -14.91
C ARG A 17 -20.15 -4.26 -13.84
N ASN A 18 -20.59 -5.12 -12.92
CA ASN A 18 -21.49 -4.73 -11.82
C ASN A 18 -20.75 -4.17 -10.59
N PHE A 19 -19.47 -3.81 -10.73
CA PHE A 19 -18.63 -3.28 -9.67
C PHE A 19 -17.71 -2.19 -10.24
N LYS A 20 -17.14 -1.35 -9.37
CA LYS A 20 -16.22 -0.31 -9.79
C LYS A 20 -14.87 -0.93 -10.14
N GLU A 21 -14.40 -0.69 -11.35
CA GLU A 21 -13.14 -1.25 -11.85
C GLU A 21 -11.95 -0.35 -11.52
N SER A 22 -10.79 -0.99 -11.39
CA SER A 22 -9.48 -0.34 -11.20
C SER A 22 -8.69 -0.38 -12.50
N LEU A 23 -7.78 0.57 -12.70
CA LEU A 23 -6.92 0.64 -13.87
C LEU A 23 -5.47 0.41 -13.49
N ASP A 24 -4.83 -0.58 -14.13
CA ASP A 24 -3.44 -0.92 -13.90
C ASP A 24 -2.52 -0.28 -14.95
N LEU A 25 -1.40 0.29 -14.50
CA LEU A 25 -0.35 0.84 -15.37
C LEU A 25 0.84 -0.12 -15.43
N ILE A 26 1.07 -0.72 -16.61
CA ILE A 26 2.17 -1.66 -16.84
C ILE A 26 3.29 -0.95 -17.61
N ILE A 27 4.48 -0.87 -17.00
CA ILE A 27 5.66 -0.24 -17.60
C ILE A 27 6.74 -1.32 -17.81
N ASN A 28 7.12 -1.52 -19.08
CA ASN A 28 8.20 -2.43 -19.44
C ASN A 28 9.50 -1.66 -19.66
N PHE A 29 10.54 -2.03 -18.90
CA PHE A 29 11.88 -1.44 -19.04
C PHE A 29 12.77 -2.34 -19.90
N ARG A 30 13.66 -1.72 -20.68
CA ARG A 30 14.78 -2.40 -21.36
C ARG A 30 16.08 -1.81 -20.84
N ASP A 31 17.11 -2.64 -20.80
CA ASP A 31 18.47 -2.25 -20.43
C ASP A 31 18.64 -1.72 -18.99
N VAL A 32 17.83 -2.22 -18.04
CA VAL A 32 17.99 -1.96 -16.60
C VAL A 32 18.73 -3.14 -15.96
N ASP A 33 19.89 -2.86 -15.37
CA ASP A 33 20.63 -3.86 -14.58
C ASP A 33 20.19 -3.84 -13.12
N LEU A 34 19.32 -4.78 -12.75
CA LEU A 34 18.80 -4.92 -11.37
C LEU A 34 19.81 -5.55 -10.39
N SER A 35 20.99 -5.93 -10.87
CA SER A 35 22.10 -6.42 -10.03
C SER A 35 22.70 -5.30 -9.20
N ASP A 36 22.70 -4.06 -9.72
CA ASP A 36 23.05 -2.87 -8.97
C ASP A 36 21.85 -2.43 -8.11
N PRO A 37 21.97 -2.42 -6.76
CA PRO A 37 20.90 -1.96 -5.88
C PRO A 37 20.41 -0.54 -6.18
N ASN A 38 21.27 0.33 -6.72
CA ASN A 38 20.90 1.71 -7.05
C ASN A 38 19.92 1.79 -8.23
N ASN A 39 19.81 0.74 -9.04
CA ASN A 39 18.88 0.67 -10.16
C ASN A 39 17.51 0.09 -9.77
N ARG A 40 17.33 -0.32 -8.50
CA ARG A 40 16.06 -0.83 -8.01
C ARG A 40 15.11 0.33 -7.73
N PHE A 41 13.91 0.25 -8.28
CA PHE A 41 12.84 1.20 -8.00
C PHE A 41 12.16 0.80 -6.69
N ASN A 42 12.30 1.62 -5.65
CA ASN A 42 11.59 1.47 -4.39
C ASN A 42 11.11 2.86 -3.95
N GLU A 43 10.03 3.31 -4.57
CA GLU A 43 9.50 4.67 -4.41
C GLU A 43 8.00 4.62 -4.16
N ASP A 44 7.55 5.40 -3.18
CA ASP A 44 6.15 5.60 -2.89
C ASP A 44 5.63 6.82 -3.65
N PHE A 45 4.64 6.62 -4.52
CA PHE A 45 4.04 7.69 -5.29
C PHE A 45 2.73 8.15 -4.66
N LYS A 46 2.69 9.41 -4.24
CA LYS A 46 1.42 10.03 -3.84
C LYS A 46 0.58 10.29 -5.07
N LEU A 47 -0.55 9.59 -5.19
CA LEU A 47 -1.51 9.87 -6.25
C LEU A 47 -2.09 11.29 -6.10
N PRO A 48 -2.23 12.05 -7.20
CA PRO A 48 -2.80 13.39 -7.15
C PRO A 48 -4.29 13.38 -6.76
N TYR A 49 -4.96 12.26 -7.02
CA TYR A 49 -6.34 12.00 -6.65
C TYR A 49 -6.40 10.61 -5.99
N GLN A 50 -7.15 10.50 -4.90
CA GLN A 50 -7.33 9.22 -4.22
C GLN A 50 -8.23 8.30 -5.05
N ALA A 51 -7.87 7.03 -5.18
CA ALA A 51 -8.76 6.00 -5.71
C ALA A 51 -9.94 5.75 -4.75
N ASP A 52 -11.03 5.17 -5.24
CA ASP A 52 -12.19 4.87 -4.39
C ASP A 52 -11.94 3.74 -3.40
N GLU A 53 -10.92 2.92 -3.65
CA GLU A 53 -10.46 1.93 -2.68
C GLU A 53 -9.84 2.65 -1.48
N SER A 54 -10.38 2.37 -0.29
CA SER A 54 -9.87 2.92 0.96
C SER A 54 -8.50 2.33 1.26
N ILE A 55 -7.46 3.15 1.21
CA ILE A 55 -6.13 2.77 1.68
C ILE A 55 -6.22 2.64 3.21
N LYS A 56 -6.07 1.42 3.72
CA LYS A 56 -6.04 1.15 5.16
C LYS A 56 -4.62 1.29 5.71
N VAL A 57 -4.47 2.04 6.79
CA VAL A 57 -3.18 2.27 7.45
C VAL A 57 -3.23 1.79 8.90
N ALA A 58 -2.29 0.93 9.28
CA ALA A 58 -2.07 0.58 10.68
C ALA A 58 -0.84 1.31 11.23
N VAL A 59 -0.92 1.73 12.49
CA VAL A 59 0.16 2.40 13.20
C VAL A 59 0.64 1.55 14.36
N ILE A 60 1.95 1.36 14.50
CA ILE A 60 2.58 0.65 15.60
C ILE A 60 3.22 1.68 16.54
N GLY A 61 2.74 1.75 17.78
CA GLY A 61 3.32 2.66 18.77
C GLY A 61 2.41 2.95 19.97
N GLU A 62 3.01 3.35 21.08
CA GLU A 62 2.31 3.65 22.34
C GLU A 62 1.94 5.14 22.46
N SER A 63 2.77 6.04 21.95
CA SER A 63 2.55 7.49 22.09
C SER A 63 1.47 8.02 21.14
N ILE A 64 1.22 7.28 20.05
CA ILE A 64 0.31 7.65 18.97
C ILE A 64 -1.16 7.26 19.27
N ILE A 65 -1.39 6.44 20.31
CA ILE A 65 -2.73 5.99 20.72
C ILE A 65 -3.70 7.16 20.97
N ASN A 66 -3.18 8.31 21.41
CA ASN A 66 -3.99 9.51 21.66
C ASN A 66 -4.38 10.29 20.38
N ASN A 67 -3.84 9.92 19.21
CA ASN A 67 -4.15 10.51 17.90
C ASN A 67 -4.80 9.48 16.95
N ALA A 68 -5.48 8.48 17.53
CA ALA A 68 -6.12 7.35 16.86
C ALA A 68 -7.07 7.71 15.72
N ASP A 69 -7.62 8.92 15.71
CA ASP A 69 -8.59 9.36 14.69
C ASP A 69 -8.01 9.39 13.26
N ASN A 70 -6.69 9.30 13.11
CA ASN A 70 -6.00 9.34 11.81
C ASN A 70 -5.50 7.97 11.31
N ALA A 71 -5.74 6.88 12.04
CA ALA A 71 -5.30 5.54 11.67
C ALA A 71 -6.47 4.56 11.70
N ASP A 72 -6.53 3.65 10.73
CA ASP A 72 -7.57 2.62 10.67
C ASP A 72 -7.37 1.56 11.77
N ARG A 73 -6.13 1.37 12.23
CA ARG A 73 -5.79 0.49 13.35
C ARG A 73 -4.54 0.97 14.08
N ILE A 74 -4.52 0.76 15.39
CA ILE A 74 -3.31 0.94 16.22
C ILE A 74 -2.91 -0.42 16.78
N ILE A 75 -1.61 -0.70 16.74
CA ILE A 75 -0.99 -1.93 17.24
C ILE A 75 -0.05 -1.51 18.38
N ASN A 76 -0.29 -2.08 19.56
CA ASN A 76 0.57 -1.86 20.72
C ASN A 76 1.70 -2.91 20.78
N LYS A 77 2.57 -2.78 21.79
CA LYS A 77 3.70 -3.68 21.97
C LYS A 77 3.27 -5.13 22.26
N ASP A 78 2.24 -5.32 23.08
CA ASP A 78 1.77 -6.64 23.46
C ASP A 78 1.20 -7.39 22.24
N GLU A 79 0.38 -6.71 21.41
CA GLU A 79 -0.12 -7.25 20.13
C GLU A 79 1.01 -7.58 19.15
N LEU A 80 2.08 -6.77 19.13
CA LEU A 80 3.24 -7.03 18.28
C LEU A 80 4.01 -8.29 18.73
N GLU A 81 4.12 -8.52 20.04
CA GLU A 81 4.70 -9.76 20.60
C GLU A 81 3.81 -10.97 20.25
N GLU A 82 2.49 -10.84 20.31
CA GLU A 82 1.57 -11.89 19.87
C GLU A 82 1.73 -12.24 18.39
N PHE A 83 1.94 -11.25 17.52
CA PHE A 83 2.22 -11.48 16.10
C PHE A 83 3.56 -12.18 15.83
N PHE A 84 4.53 -12.01 16.73
CA PHE A 84 5.80 -12.73 16.67
C PHE A 84 5.60 -14.21 17.02
N ASP A 85 4.80 -14.49 18.06
CA ASP A 85 4.51 -15.86 18.50
C ASP A 85 3.55 -16.59 17.54
N GLU A 86 2.64 -15.87 16.89
CA GLU A 86 1.68 -16.40 15.92
C GLU A 86 1.76 -15.69 14.55
N PRO A 87 2.65 -16.17 13.65
CA PRO A 87 2.86 -15.56 12.33
C PRO A 87 1.65 -15.57 11.38
N SER A 88 0.58 -16.32 11.67
CA SER A 88 -0.67 -16.24 10.91
C SER A 88 -1.35 -14.89 11.10
N ASN A 89 -1.42 -14.40 12.34
CA ASN A 89 -2.06 -13.13 12.65
C ASN A 89 -1.31 -11.95 12.00
N ALA A 90 0.02 -12.05 11.90
CA ALA A 90 0.85 -11.08 11.19
C ALA A 90 0.57 -11.04 9.67
N LYS A 91 0.27 -12.20 9.07
CA LYS A 91 -0.07 -12.29 7.64
C LYS A 91 -1.44 -11.68 7.36
N ASP A 92 -2.43 -12.01 8.19
CA ASP A 92 -3.77 -11.46 8.04
C ASP A 92 -3.75 -9.92 8.14
N LEU A 93 -2.92 -9.38 9.05
CA LEU A 93 -2.68 -7.95 9.14
C LEU A 93 -2.05 -7.38 7.86
N ALA A 94 -1.02 -8.03 7.31
CA ALA A 94 -0.35 -7.58 6.09
C ALA A 94 -1.25 -7.67 4.84
N GLU A 95 -2.24 -8.58 4.83
CA GLU A 95 -3.23 -8.67 3.77
C GLU A 95 -4.33 -7.60 3.92
N GLU A 96 -4.67 -7.20 5.14
CA GLU A 96 -5.71 -6.21 5.40
C GLU A 96 -5.23 -4.76 5.22
N PHE A 97 -4.00 -4.44 5.61
CA PHE A 97 -3.48 -3.07 5.64
C PHE A 97 -2.45 -2.82 4.54
N SER A 98 -2.60 -1.71 3.81
CA SER A 98 -1.70 -1.34 2.72
C SER A 98 -0.40 -0.70 3.24
N PHE A 99 -0.47 0.00 4.37
CA PHE A 99 0.69 0.65 5.00
C PHE A 99 0.75 0.36 6.50
N LEU A 100 1.97 0.14 6.98
CA LEU A 100 2.31 -0.01 8.38
C LEU A 100 3.30 1.11 8.75
N ILE A 101 2.94 1.95 9.71
CA ILE A 101 3.79 3.06 10.17
C ILE A 101 4.19 2.78 11.61
N ALA A 102 5.48 2.66 11.90
CA ALA A 102 5.98 2.43 13.24
C ALA A 102 6.60 3.70 13.85
N GLU A 103 6.38 3.91 15.14
CA GLU A 103 7.12 4.90 15.93
C GLU A 103 8.59 4.46 16.03
N ALA A 104 9.54 5.41 15.90
CA ALA A 104 10.97 5.10 15.89
C ALA A 104 11.50 4.39 17.15
N SER A 105 10.78 4.46 18.28
CA SER A 105 11.12 3.69 19.49
C SER A 105 10.88 2.18 19.35
N TYR A 106 10.19 1.75 18.30
CA TYR A 106 9.91 0.35 17.95
C TYR A 106 10.79 -0.15 16.80
N ASP A 107 11.71 0.67 16.29
CA ASP A 107 12.70 0.25 15.29
C ASP A 107 13.71 -0.69 15.97
N ALA A 108 13.80 -1.93 15.48
CA ALA A 108 14.66 -3.00 16.01
C ALA A 108 16.02 -3.05 15.30
#